data_AF-A0A382TGZ8-F1
#
_entry.id   AF-A0A382TGZ8-F1
#
_cell.length_a   1.000
_cell.length_b   1.000
_cell.length_c   1.000
_cell.angle_alpha   90.00
_cell.angle_beta   90.00
_cell.angle_gamma   90.00
#
_symmetry.space_group_name_H-M   'P 1'
#
loop_
_entity.id
_entity.type
_entity.pdbx_description
1 polymer ?
#
loop_
_entity_poly.entity_id
_entity_poly.type
_entity_poly.pdbx_seq_one_letter_code
_entity_poly.pdbx_strand_id
1 'polypeptide(L)'
;MITPHIIRSKRKTLSLSINENADLVVRAPHRASYDEIQKFISEKSAWINNKQRLIKAQLEDNENQHSRSQCLYLGSLYPLKIDNSNVEPISFNGHMFTITNFNRERISLPLKSWYKKRFIEVALPRLSYFSDKYKLKVNQVRVKEQKTLWGSCS
;
A
#
# COMPACT_ATOMS: atom_id res chain seq x y z
N MET A 1 17.13 21.04 -14.95
CA MET A 1 17.20 19.71 -15.60
C MET A 1 16.94 18.65 -14.54
N ILE A 2 16.03 17.70 -14.79
CA ILE A 2 15.75 16.61 -13.85
C ILE A 2 16.92 15.64 -13.93
N THR A 3 17.56 15.32 -12.80
CA THR A 3 18.60 14.31 -12.71
C THR A 3 17.95 12.92 -12.56
N PRO A 4 17.97 12.06 -13.59
CA PRO A 4 17.39 10.73 -13.49
C PRO A 4 18.26 9.84 -12.59
N HIS A 5 17.63 9.04 -11.74
CA HIS A 5 18.32 7.95 -11.05
C HIS A 5 18.43 6.74 -12.00
N ILE A 6 19.63 6.49 -12.51
CA ILE A 6 19.87 5.44 -13.51
C ILE A 6 20.33 4.15 -12.83
N ILE A 7 19.57 3.08 -13.01
CA ILE A 7 19.90 1.72 -12.55
C ILE A 7 20.20 0.84 -13.75
N ARG A 8 21.45 0.35 -13.86
CA ARG A 8 21.86 -0.57 -14.94
C ARG A 8 21.73 -2.03 -14.51
N SER A 9 21.21 -2.88 -15.40
CA SER A 9 21.15 -4.33 -15.16
C SER A 9 21.14 -5.16 -16.46
N LYS A 10 21.17 -6.50 -16.32
CA LYS A 10 21.12 -7.47 -17.42
C LYS A 10 19.73 -7.59 -18.05
N ARG A 11 19.28 -6.51 -18.68
CA ARG A 11 17.97 -6.40 -19.34
C ARG A 11 18.11 -5.92 -20.77
N LYS A 12 17.09 -6.18 -21.59
CA LYS A 12 17.13 -5.94 -23.04
C LYS A 12 16.61 -4.55 -23.45
N THR A 13 15.75 -3.93 -22.65
CA THR A 13 15.02 -2.70 -23.00
C THR A 13 15.22 -1.58 -21.98
N LEU A 14 14.91 -0.33 -22.33
CA LEU A 14 14.81 0.80 -21.40
C LEU A 14 13.45 0.81 -20.69
N SER A 15 13.39 1.36 -19.48
CA SER A 15 12.13 1.52 -18.73
C SER A 15 12.22 2.76 -17.86
N LEU A 16 11.12 3.51 -17.82
CA LEU A 16 10.95 4.66 -16.95
C LEU A 16 9.92 4.31 -15.86
N SER A 17 10.16 4.78 -14.66
CA SER A 17 9.20 4.76 -13.56
C SER A 17 9.37 6.02 -12.72
N ILE A 18 8.28 6.57 -12.22
CA ILE A 18 8.32 7.62 -11.20
C ILE A 18 8.14 6.94 -9.84
N ASN A 19 9.03 7.20 -8.88
CA ASN A 19 8.92 6.61 -7.53
C ASN A 19 7.89 7.38 -6.67
N GLU A 20 7.69 6.94 -5.43
CA GLU A 20 6.74 7.54 -4.49
C GLU A 20 7.09 9.00 -4.12
N ASN A 21 8.36 9.39 -4.26
CA ASN A 21 8.85 10.77 -4.03
C ASN A 21 8.76 11.66 -5.28
N ALA A 22 8.10 11.19 -6.34
CA ALA A 22 8.03 11.85 -7.65
C ALA A 22 9.37 11.96 -8.41
N ASP A 23 10.38 11.16 -8.07
CA ASP A 23 11.66 11.11 -8.79
C ASP A 23 11.61 10.18 -10.00
N LEU A 24 12.33 10.56 -11.05
CA LEU A 24 12.49 9.74 -12.25
C LEU A 24 13.54 8.65 -12.05
N VAL A 25 13.10 7.39 -12.10
CA VAL A 25 13.97 6.22 -12.10
C VAL A 25 14.02 5.63 -13.52
N VAL A 26 15.22 5.56 -14.06
CA VAL A 26 15.48 4.95 -15.36
C VAL A 26 16.21 3.65 -15.14
N ARG A 27 15.59 2.54 -15.56
CA ARG A 27 16.33 1.29 -15.67
C ARG A 27 16.91 1.24 -17.08
N ALA A 28 18.21 0.93 -17.20
CA ALA A 28 18.88 0.75 -18.49
C ALA A 28 19.64 -0.60 -18.63
N PRO A 29 19.73 -1.20 -19.84
CA PRO A 29 20.71 -2.25 -20.14
C PRO A 29 22.14 -1.78 -19.86
N HIS A 30 23.08 -2.67 -19.55
CA HIS A 30 24.49 -2.28 -19.37
C HIS A 30 25.09 -1.60 -20.61
N ARG A 31 24.66 -2.01 -21.82
CA ARG A 31 25.20 -1.51 -23.09
C ARG A 31 24.55 -0.23 -23.61
N ALA A 32 23.42 0.19 -23.04
CA ALA A 32 22.70 1.37 -23.53
C ALA A 32 23.54 2.64 -23.27
N SER A 33 23.72 3.49 -24.27
CA SER A 33 24.47 4.73 -24.12
C SER A 33 23.70 5.75 -23.28
N TYR A 34 24.40 6.77 -22.78
CA TYR A 34 23.73 7.87 -22.09
C TYR A 34 22.81 8.65 -23.05
N ASP A 35 23.21 8.83 -24.30
CA ASP A 35 22.42 9.54 -25.32
C ASP A 35 21.12 8.79 -25.66
N GLU A 36 21.17 7.47 -25.75
CA GLU A 36 19.97 6.63 -25.92
C GLU A 36 19.00 6.80 -24.75
N ILE A 37 19.53 6.87 -23.52
CA ILE A 37 18.74 7.12 -22.32
C ILE A 37 18.11 8.51 -22.37
N GLN A 38 18.88 9.56 -22.71
CA GLN A 38 18.38 10.93 -22.78
C GLN A 38 17.32 11.10 -23.87
N LYS A 39 17.53 10.49 -25.05
CA LYS A 39 16.55 10.48 -26.12
C LYS A 39 15.24 9.84 -25.66
N PHE A 40 15.31 8.69 -25.00
CA PHE A 40 14.13 8.00 -24.47
C PHE A 40 13.40 8.80 -23.39
N ILE A 41 14.12 9.51 -22.53
CA ILE A 41 13.53 10.43 -21.54
C ILE A 41 12.81 11.59 -22.26
N SER A 42 13.46 12.20 -23.25
CA SER A 42 12.90 13.32 -24.02
C SER A 42 11.60 12.94 -24.74
N GLU A 43 11.60 11.78 -25.41
CA GLU A 43 10.42 11.21 -26.08
C GLU A 43 9.23 10.97 -25.13
N LYS A 44 9.49 10.77 -23.83
CA LYS A 44 8.47 10.51 -22.81
C LYS A 44 8.25 11.67 -21.86
N SER A 45 8.81 12.85 -22.14
CA SER A 45 8.76 14.05 -21.29
C SER A 45 7.33 14.41 -20.85
N ALA A 46 6.35 14.38 -21.77
CA ALA A 46 4.95 14.66 -21.44
C ALA A 46 4.38 13.66 -20.42
N TRP A 47 4.68 12.37 -20.57
CA TRP A 47 4.26 11.33 -19.63
C TRP A 47 4.94 11.48 -18.26
N ILE A 48 6.25 11.79 -18.26
CA ILE A 48 7.04 12.04 -17.04
C ILE A 48 6.43 13.21 -16.26
N ASN A 49 6.23 14.35 -16.92
CA ASN A 49 5.68 15.55 -16.30
C ASN A 49 4.27 15.30 -15.72
N ASN A 50 3.41 14.62 -16.48
CA ASN A 50 2.06 14.28 -16.02
C ASN A 50 2.10 13.36 -14.80
N LYS A 51 2.95 12.33 -14.79
CA LYS A 51 3.04 11.40 -13.65
C LYS A 51 3.68 12.05 -12.42
N GLN A 52 4.72 12.86 -12.58
CA GLN A 52 5.30 13.60 -11.48
C GLN A 52 4.29 14.59 -10.89
N ARG A 53 3.52 15.31 -11.72
CA ARG A 53 2.47 16.21 -11.24
C ARG A 53 1.42 15.45 -10.42
N LEU A 54 0.97 14.29 -10.89
CA LEU A 54 -0.03 13.49 -10.17
C LEU A 54 0.49 13.01 -8.81
N ILE A 55 1.74 12.53 -8.75
CA ILE A 55 2.34 12.06 -7.49
C ILE A 55 2.62 13.23 -6.55
N LYS A 56 3.11 14.38 -7.05
CA LYS A 56 3.30 15.60 -6.25
C LYS A 56 1.99 16.13 -5.69
N ALA A 57 0.95 16.23 -6.51
CA ALA A 57 -0.38 16.61 -6.06
C ALA A 57 -0.90 15.64 -4.99
N GLN A 58 -0.62 14.33 -5.14
CA GLN A 58 -0.96 13.34 -4.12
C GLN A 58 -0.12 13.51 -2.84
N LEU A 59 1.14 13.89 -2.91
CA LEU A 59 2.00 14.19 -1.74
C LEU A 59 1.52 15.47 -1.03
N GLU A 60 1.21 16.52 -1.78
CA GLU A 60 0.69 17.80 -1.27
C GLU A 60 -0.73 17.64 -0.68
N ASP A 61 -1.60 16.86 -1.32
CA ASP A 61 -2.92 16.51 -0.80
C ASP A 61 -2.78 15.63 0.45
N ASN A 62 -1.81 14.72 0.49
CA ASN A 62 -1.49 13.95 1.69
C ASN A 62 -0.99 14.82 2.85
N GLU A 63 -0.23 15.88 2.58
CA GLU A 63 0.20 16.86 3.58
C GLU A 63 -0.97 17.68 4.14
N ASN A 64 -1.96 18.01 3.30
CA ASN A 64 -3.17 18.72 3.70
C ASN A 64 -4.29 17.79 4.26
N GLN A 65 -4.25 16.49 3.95
CA GLN A 65 -5.18 15.44 4.43
C GLN A 65 -4.80 14.85 5.80
N HIS A 66 -3.77 15.36 6.48
CA HIS A 66 -3.50 14.96 7.87
C HIS A 66 -4.70 15.21 8.82
N SER A 67 -5.69 16.00 8.40
CA SER A 67 -6.97 16.19 9.10
C SER A 67 -8.13 15.29 8.63
N ARG A 68 -7.96 14.44 7.59
CA ARG A 68 -9.06 13.67 6.95
C ARG A 68 -8.72 12.24 6.52
N SER A 69 -7.67 11.66 7.09
CA SER A 69 -7.36 10.25 6.80
C SER A 69 -8.52 9.33 7.25
N GLN A 70 -8.88 8.34 6.44
CA GLN A 70 -9.95 7.39 6.74
C GLN A 70 -9.45 5.95 6.59
N CYS A 71 -10.07 5.02 7.32
CA CYS A 71 -9.80 3.60 7.30
C CYS A 71 -11.07 2.82 6.96
N LEU A 72 -10.97 1.86 6.04
CA LEU A 72 -12.09 1.00 5.67
C LEU A 72 -12.19 -0.18 6.64
N TYR A 73 -13.33 -0.35 7.31
CA TYR A 73 -13.59 -1.48 8.18
C TYR A 73 -15.00 -2.00 7.97
N LEU A 74 -15.13 -3.32 7.72
CA LEU A 74 -16.42 -4.00 7.50
C LEU A 74 -17.34 -3.32 6.47
N GLY A 75 -16.77 -2.68 5.45
CA GLY A 75 -17.51 -2.03 4.36
C GLY A 75 -17.78 -0.54 4.55
N SER A 76 -17.39 0.04 5.68
CA SER A 76 -17.60 1.47 5.99
C SER A 76 -16.27 2.22 6.14
N LEU A 77 -16.25 3.48 5.74
CA LEU A 77 -15.12 4.39 5.95
C LEU A 77 -15.26 5.07 7.30
N TYR A 78 -14.20 4.98 8.11
CA TYR A 78 -14.14 5.60 9.43
C TYR A 78 -13.01 6.63 9.47
N PRO A 79 -13.20 7.77 10.16
CA PRO A 79 -12.12 8.73 10.40
C PRO A 79 -10.92 8.08 11.11
N LEU A 80 -9.74 8.62 10.87
CA LEU A 80 -8.48 8.28 11.53
C LEU A 80 -7.94 9.53 12.23
N LYS A 81 -7.71 9.42 13.53
CA LYS A 81 -7.09 10.45 14.37
C LYS A 81 -5.72 9.99 14.84
N ILE A 82 -4.78 10.91 14.88
CA ILE A 82 -3.49 10.72 15.52
C ILE A 82 -3.61 11.19 16.97
N ASP A 83 -3.27 10.32 17.91
CA ASP A 83 -3.26 10.64 19.32
C ASP A 83 -2.03 10.02 19.97
N ASN A 84 -1.04 10.84 20.29
CA ASN A 84 0.23 10.39 20.87
C ASN A 84 0.13 10.11 22.38
N SER A 85 -1.05 10.28 23.00
CA SER A 85 -1.25 9.99 24.43
C SER A 85 -1.64 8.52 24.70
N ASN A 86 -2.02 7.77 23.67
CA ASN A 86 -2.46 6.39 23.83
C ASN A 86 -1.23 5.43 23.90
N VAL A 87 -1.40 4.31 24.61
CA VAL A 87 -0.38 3.26 24.74
C VAL A 87 -0.44 2.29 23.56
N GLU A 88 -1.63 2.08 22.99
CA GLU A 88 -1.79 1.17 21.85
C GLU A 88 -1.37 1.82 20.52
N PRO A 89 -0.63 1.10 19.66
CA PRO A 89 -0.28 1.56 18.30
C PRO A 89 -1.49 1.96 17.46
N ILE A 90 -2.59 1.23 17.61
CA ILE A 90 -3.85 1.46 16.90
C ILE A 90 -5.03 0.93 17.70
N SER A 91 -6.10 1.73 17.77
CA SER A 91 -7.37 1.35 18.39
C SER A 91 -8.56 1.82 17.55
N PHE A 92 -9.72 1.22 17.78
CA PHE A 92 -10.98 1.57 17.12
C PHE A 92 -12.11 1.49 18.13
N ASN A 93 -12.88 2.57 18.24
CA ASN A 93 -13.96 2.69 19.24
C ASN A 93 -15.36 2.49 18.64
N GLY A 94 -15.47 1.98 17.42
CA GLY A 94 -16.74 1.85 16.69
C GLY A 94 -17.05 3.01 15.75
N HIS A 95 -16.45 4.17 15.97
CA HIS A 95 -16.73 5.40 15.21
C HIS A 95 -15.48 5.98 14.54
N MET A 96 -14.30 5.73 15.09
CA MET A 96 -13.05 6.32 14.62
C MET A 96 -11.87 5.42 15.00
N PHE A 97 -10.85 5.43 14.14
CA PHE A 97 -9.54 4.87 14.41
C PHE A 97 -8.66 5.88 15.11
N THR A 98 -7.90 5.43 16.09
CA THR A 98 -6.88 6.23 16.76
C THR A 98 -5.54 5.54 16.63
N ILE A 99 -4.50 6.28 16.20
CA ILE A 99 -3.13 5.77 16.07
C ILE A 99 -2.13 6.62 16.83
N THR A 100 -1.10 5.96 17.38
CA THR A 100 -0.01 6.61 18.09
C THR A 100 1.25 6.65 17.23
N ASN A 101 2.05 7.70 17.38
CA ASN A 101 3.38 7.85 16.78
C ASN A 101 3.41 7.66 15.24
N PHE A 102 2.80 8.62 14.55
CA PHE A 102 2.65 8.63 13.09
C PHE A 102 4.00 8.79 12.37
N ASN A 103 4.61 7.67 11.96
CA ASN A 103 5.55 7.65 10.85
C ASN A 103 4.93 6.81 9.74
N ARG A 104 4.63 7.39 8.57
CA ARG A 104 3.87 6.73 7.46
C ARG A 104 4.44 5.37 7.07
N GLU A 105 5.76 5.22 7.08
CA GLU A 105 6.42 3.95 6.77
C GLU A 105 6.11 2.86 7.82
N ARG A 106 5.79 3.25 9.05
CA ARG A 106 5.57 2.36 10.20
C ARG A 106 4.11 2.05 10.50
N ILE A 107 3.13 2.80 9.98
CA ILE A 107 1.69 2.58 10.28
C ILE A 107 1.15 1.31 9.62
N SER A 108 1.72 0.93 8.49
CA SER A 108 1.28 -0.23 7.71
C SER A 108 1.30 -1.52 8.55
N LEU A 109 2.29 -1.70 9.42
CA LEU A 109 2.45 -2.92 10.22
C LEU A 109 1.42 -3.01 11.37
N PRO A 110 1.26 -2.02 12.25
CA PRO A 110 0.23 -2.05 13.29
C PRO A 110 -1.19 -2.14 12.72
N LEU A 111 -1.51 -1.34 11.69
CA LEU A 111 -2.84 -1.33 11.07
C LEU A 111 -3.18 -2.70 10.47
N LYS A 112 -2.22 -3.32 9.78
CA LYS A 112 -2.39 -4.66 9.22
C LYS A 112 -2.56 -5.73 10.30
N SER A 113 -1.76 -5.66 11.37
CA SER A 113 -1.90 -6.55 12.53
C SER A 113 -3.28 -6.44 13.16
N TRP A 114 -3.77 -5.20 13.31
CA TRP A 114 -5.10 -4.91 13.82
C TRP A 114 -6.19 -5.50 12.93
N TYR A 115 -6.13 -5.30 11.61
CA TYR A 115 -7.10 -5.90 10.67
C TYR A 115 -7.05 -7.43 10.70
N LYS A 116 -5.86 -8.03 10.78
CA LYS A 116 -5.73 -9.49 10.87
C LYS A 116 -6.40 -10.03 12.13
N LYS A 117 -6.21 -9.37 13.28
CA LYS A 117 -6.87 -9.72 14.54
C LYS A 117 -8.39 -9.61 14.41
N ARG A 118 -8.91 -8.49 13.91
CA ARG A 118 -10.36 -8.31 13.71
C ARG A 118 -10.96 -9.27 12.71
N PHE A 119 -10.24 -9.59 11.64
CA PHE A 119 -10.67 -10.60 10.68
C PHE A 119 -10.86 -11.96 11.36
N ILE A 120 -9.91 -12.39 12.20
CA ILE A 120 -10.01 -13.66 12.94
C ILE A 120 -11.23 -13.67 13.87
N GLU A 121 -11.43 -12.59 14.62
CA GLU A 121 -12.57 -12.43 15.54
C GLU A 121 -13.93 -12.57 14.83
N VAL A 122 -14.03 -12.14 13.57
CA VAL A 122 -15.26 -12.25 12.77
C VAL A 122 -15.35 -13.55 11.98
N ALA A 123 -14.24 -14.02 11.42
CA ALA A 123 -14.22 -15.13 10.48
C ALA A 123 -14.35 -16.49 11.17
N LEU A 124 -13.69 -16.71 12.31
CA LEU A 124 -13.73 -18.01 12.98
C LEU A 124 -15.12 -18.39 13.51
N PRO A 125 -15.89 -17.49 14.16
CA PRO A 125 -17.25 -17.82 14.57
C PRO A 125 -18.16 -18.14 13.38
N ARG A 126 -18.02 -17.40 12.27
CA ARG A 126 -18.77 -17.66 11.04
C ARG A 126 -18.41 -19.01 10.43
N LEU A 127 -17.12 -19.35 10.41
CA LEU A 127 -16.65 -20.64 9.93
C LEU A 127 -17.25 -21.78 10.75
N SER A 128 -17.23 -21.68 12.09
CA SER A 128 -17.86 -22.68 12.97
C SER A 128 -19.34 -22.83 12.65
N TYR A 129 -20.08 -21.72 12.62
CA TYR A 129 -21.51 -21.72 12.33
C TYR A 129 -21.85 -22.47 11.02
N PHE A 130 -21.13 -22.18 9.94
CA PHE A 130 -21.38 -22.85 8.66
C PHE A 130 -20.88 -24.30 8.64
N SER A 131 -19.77 -24.59 9.30
CA SER A 131 -19.26 -25.97 9.43
C SER A 131 -20.29 -26.85 10.14
N ASP A 132 -20.87 -26.36 11.24
CA ASP A 132 -21.87 -27.09 12.02
C ASP A 132 -23.18 -27.24 11.24
N LYS A 133 -23.64 -26.14 10.62
CA LYS A 133 -24.88 -26.12 9.83
C LYS A 133 -24.86 -27.12 8.67
N TYR A 134 -23.72 -27.24 7.98
CA TYR A 134 -23.57 -28.13 6.83
C TYR A 134 -22.83 -29.44 7.14
N LYS A 135 -22.55 -29.71 8.42
CA LYS A 135 -21.84 -30.92 8.89
C LYS A 135 -20.50 -31.14 8.18
N LEU A 136 -19.77 -30.06 7.92
CA LEU A 136 -18.44 -30.10 7.32
C LEU A 136 -17.38 -30.30 8.41
N LYS A 137 -16.26 -30.93 8.06
CA LYS A 137 -15.10 -31.09 8.96
C LYS A 137 -14.00 -30.11 8.57
N VAL A 138 -13.68 -29.17 9.46
CA VAL A 138 -12.56 -28.24 9.28
C VAL A 138 -11.32 -28.82 9.96
N ASN A 139 -10.31 -29.19 9.18
CA ASN A 139 -9.05 -29.73 9.72
C ASN A 139 -8.07 -28.64 10.15
N GLN A 140 -7.90 -27.60 9.33
CA GLN A 140 -6.97 -26.51 9.61
C GLN A 140 -7.46 -25.20 9.00
N VAL A 141 -7.31 -24.12 9.76
CA VAL A 141 -7.54 -22.75 9.28
C VAL A 141 -6.21 -22.00 9.28
N ARG A 142 -5.88 -21.35 8.17
CA ARG A 142 -4.65 -20.57 8.02
C ARG A 142 -4.97 -19.17 7.54
N VAL A 143 -4.66 -18.16 8.35
CA VAL A 143 -4.78 -16.75 7.96
C VAL A 143 -3.44 -16.27 7.43
N LYS A 144 -3.34 -16.17 6.10
CA LYS A 144 -2.15 -15.77 5.38
C LYS A 144 -2.40 -14.51 4.56
N GLU A 145 -1.33 -13.80 4.29
CA GLU A 145 -1.35 -12.72 3.31
C GLU A 145 -1.29 -13.32 1.91
N GLN A 146 -2.24 -12.95 1.07
CA GLN A 146 -2.37 -13.45 -0.29
C GLN A 146 -2.50 -12.27 -1.25
N LYS A 147 -1.80 -12.33 -2.38
CA LYS A 147 -1.76 -11.23 -3.36
C LYS A 147 -2.94 -11.27 -4.34
N THR A 148 -3.45 -12.46 -4.64
CA THR A 148 -4.35 -12.68 -5.79
C THR A 148 -5.68 -13.31 -5.43
N LEU A 149 -5.87 -13.73 -4.17
CA LEU A 149 -7.08 -14.41 -3.72
C LEU A 149 -7.45 -13.99 -2.30
N TRP A 150 -8.75 -14.00 -2.03
CA TRP A 150 -9.33 -13.63 -0.74
C TRP A 150 -9.38 -14.83 0.21
N GLY A 151 -9.44 -16.05 -0.34
CA GLY A 151 -9.40 -17.31 0.38
C GLY A 151 -9.48 -18.51 -0.56
N SER A 152 -9.17 -19.69 -0.05
CA SER A 152 -9.30 -20.97 -0.76
C SER A 152 -9.69 -22.07 0.24
N CYS A 153 -10.55 -22.99 -0.17
CA CYS A 153 -10.91 -24.20 0.58
C CYS A 153 -10.64 -25.40 -0.31
N SER A 154 -9.99 -26.43 0.24
CA SER A 154 -9.54 -27.64 -0.45
C SER A 154 -9.85 -28.86 0.40
#